data_AF-A0A1F9I7G6-F1
#
_entry.id   AF-A0A1F9I7G6-F1
#
_cell.length_a   1.000
_cell.length_b   1.000
_cell.length_c   1.000
_cell.angle_alpha   90.00
_cell.angle_beta   90.00
_cell.angle_gamma   90.00
#
_symmetry.space_group_name_H-M   'P 1'
#
loop_
_entity.id
_entity.type
_entity.pdbx_description
1 polymer ?
#
loop_
_entity_poly.entity_id
_entity_poly.type
_entity_poly.pdbx_seq_one_letter_code
_entity_poly.pdbx_strand_id
1 'polypeptide(L)'
;MGVKERLWGREQAERTFRDEPRADLTPHPSRAILFKLPPFKTNEEFVRVIKEAEAKNINPERLKLIKHEVVTYPNKGTDCTKSHMAAEDHAAAKKVGKTGVMVQEALMLTCAHPKDKGVGVNVGYSHRYYPEQRDPMFLEKATSVLDSVEFADL
;
A
#
# COMPACT_ATOMS: atom_id res chain seq x y z
N MET A 1 39.52 -35.46 6.92
CA MET A 1 38.37 -35.62 6.00
C MET A 1 37.11 -35.79 6.85
N GLY A 2 36.07 -35.01 6.59
CA GLY A 2 34.76 -35.18 7.23
C GLY A 2 34.07 -33.87 7.62
N VAL A 3 33.46 -33.21 6.64
CA VAL A 3 32.54 -32.06 6.81
C VAL A 3 31.26 -32.54 7.50
N LYS A 4 30.74 -31.77 8.47
CA LYS A 4 29.31 -31.77 8.83
C LYS A 4 28.89 -30.39 9.33
N GLU A 5 28.49 -29.55 8.39
CA GLU A 5 27.67 -28.36 8.64
C GLU A 5 26.36 -28.79 9.31
N ARG A 6 26.07 -28.20 10.47
CA ARG A 6 24.80 -28.37 11.18
C ARG A 6 23.85 -27.28 10.69
N LEU A 7 22.94 -27.68 9.81
CA LEU A 7 21.74 -26.94 9.43
C LEU A 7 20.88 -26.71 10.69
N TRP A 8 20.99 -25.54 11.29
CA TRP A 8 20.09 -25.06 12.33
C TRP A 8 19.62 -23.66 11.90
N GLY A 9 18.41 -23.53 11.37
CA GLY A 9 17.91 -22.19 11.01
C GLY A 9 16.61 -22.09 10.22
N ARG A 10 16.14 -23.12 9.51
CA ARG A 10 14.91 -23.00 8.70
C ARG A 10 13.65 -23.57 9.36
N GLU A 11 13.75 -24.69 10.06
CA GLU A 11 12.57 -25.43 10.52
C GLU A 11 11.80 -24.75 11.67
N GLN A 12 12.48 -23.97 12.53
CA GLN A 12 11.81 -23.27 13.64
C GLN A 12 11.12 -21.96 13.23
N ALA A 13 11.60 -21.29 12.17
CA ALA A 13 10.95 -20.07 11.67
C ALA A 13 9.61 -20.37 10.96
N GLU A 14 9.48 -21.55 10.34
CA GLU A 14 8.24 -21.97 9.68
C GLU A 14 7.15 -22.44 10.67
N ARG A 15 7.55 -22.87 11.88
CA ARG A 15 6.62 -23.41 12.88
C ARG A 15 5.93 -22.30 13.68
N THR A 16 6.63 -21.22 14.02
CA THR A 16 6.01 -20.07 14.72
C THR A 16 4.99 -19.32 13.87
N PHE A 17 5.04 -19.45 12.53
CA PHE A 17 4.06 -18.82 11.65
C PHE A 17 2.72 -19.56 11.56
N ARG A 18 2.64 -20.82 12.03
CA ARG A 18 1.50 -21.72 11.79
C ARG A 18 0.51 -21.86 12.94
N ASP A 19 0.91 -21.53 14.18
CA ASP A 19 0.16 -21.96 15.38
C ASP A 19 -0.58 -20.84 16.13
N GLU A 20 -0.63 -19.61 15.61
CA GLU A 20 -1.55 -18.59 16.16
C GLU A 20 -2.88 -18.57 15.41
N PRO A 21 -4.03 -18.67 16.08
CA PRO A 21 -5.33 -18.55 15.46
C PRO A 21 -5.54 -17.10 15.02
N ARG A 22 -5.21 -16.79 13.76
CA ARG A 22 -5.46 -15.48 13.15
C ARG A 22 -6.95 -15.31 12.89
N ALA A 23 -7.64 -14.72 13.85
CA ALA A 23 -8.93 -14.09 13.59
C ALA A 23 -8.71 -12.99 12.53
N ASP A 24 -9.47 -13.06 11.42
CA ASP A 24 -9.49 -12.09 10.32
C ASP A 24 -8.27 -12.02 9.38
N LEU A 25 -8.00 -13.10 8.66
CA LEU A 25 -7.13 -13.05 7.47
C LEU A 25 -7.92 -12.65 6.21
N THR A 26 -8.40 -11.41 6.16
CA THR A 26 -8.60 -10.78 4.85
C THR A 26 -7.21 -10.44 4.29
N PRO A 27 -6.77 -10.99 3.15
CA PRO A 27 -5.43 -10.68 2.62
C PRO A 27 -5.36 -9.20 2.26
N HIS A 28 -4.39 -8.50 2.83
CA HIS A 28 -4.12 -7.11 2.50
C HIS A 28 -2.91 -7.05 1.57
N PRO A 29 -3.10 -7.01 0.24
CA PRO A 29 -1.98 -6.90 -0.67
C PRO A 29 -1.22 -5.58 -0.45
N SER A 30 0.07 -5.71 -0.13
CA SER A 30 1.05 -4.65 -0.25
C SER A 30 1.68 -4.67 -1.65
N ARG A 31 1.75 -3.53 -2.33
CA ARG A 31 2.39 -3.39 -3.64
C ARG A 31 3.41 -2.26 -3.60
N ALA A 32 4.59 -2.48 -4.18
CA ALA A 32 5.55 -1.42 -4.44
C ALA A 32 5.73 -1.26 -5.96
N ILE A 33 5.77 -0.01 -6.44
CA ILE A 33 6.05 0.32 -7.84
C ILE A 33 7.03 1.48 -7.94
N LEU A 34 7.84 1.45 -8.99
CA LEU A 34 8.65 2.58 -9.43
C LEU A 34 7.97 3.25 -10.62
N PHE A 35 8.06 4.57 -10.71
CA PHE A 35 7.50 5.32 -11.83
C PHE A 35 8.36 6.55 -12.14
N LYS A 36 8.24 7.05 -13.37
CA LYS A 36 8.84 8.34 -13.74
C LYS A 36 8.07 9.47 -13.08
N LEU A 37 8.75 10.22 -12.23
CA LEU A 37 8.17 11.32 -11.49
C LEU A 37 8.33 12.63 -12.28
N PRO A 38 7.24 13.36 -12.59
CA PRO A 38 7.34 14.69 -13.16
C PRO A 38 8.12 15.64 -12.23
N PRO A 39 8.84 16.63 -12.79
CA PRO A 39 9.57 17.59 -11.97
C PRO A 39 8.61 18.41 -11.09
N PHE A 40 9.04 18.70 -9.88
CA PHE A 40 8.35 19.53 -8.89
C PHE A 40 9.38 20.36 -8.12
N LYS A 41 8.97 21.52 -7.59
CA LYS A 41 9.84 22.44 -6.85
C LYS A 41 9.47 22.57 -5.39
N THR A 42 8.20 22.38 -5.04
CA THR A 42 7.70 22.52 -3.67
C THR A 42 6.91 21.29 -3.23
N ASN A 43 6.69 21.16 -1.92
CA ASN A 43 5.89 20.07 -1.36
C ASN A 43 4.44 20.13 -1.84
N GLU A 44 3.88 21.32 -2.01
CA GLU A 44 2.52 21.54 -2.53
C GLU A 44 2.42 21.11 -3.99
N GLU A 45 3.45 21.42 -4.79
CA GLU A 45 3.53 20.93 -6.17
C GLU A 45 3.65 19.41 -6.21
N PHE A 46 4.44 18.81 -5.31
CA PHE A 46 4.57 17.37 -5.22
C PHE A 46 3.23 16.69 -4.88
N VAL A 47 2.51 17.20 -3.87
CA VAL A 47 1.16 16.74 -3.52
C VAL A 47 0.21 16.83 -4.71
N ARG A 48 0.23 17.94 -5.45
CA ARG A 48 -0.61 18.11 -6.65
C ARG A 48 -0.25 17.09 -7.73
N VAL A 49 1.04 16.90 -8.02
CA VAL A 49 1.53 15.93 -9.02
C VAL A 49 1.08 14.52 -8.67
N ILE A 50 1.23 14.10 -7.41
CA ILE A 50 0.80 12.76 -6.97
C ILE A 50 -0.72 12.62 -7.05
N LYS A 51 -1.48 13.60 -6.57
CA LYS A 51 -2.95 13.57 -6.62
C LYS A 51 -3.46 13.46 -8.06
N GLU A 52 -2.91 14.23 -8.98
CA GLU A 52 -3.28 14.16 -10.40
C GLU A 52 -2.88 12.83 -11.04
N ALA A 53 -1.69 12.30 -10.74
CA ALA A 53 -1.24 11.01 -11.27
C ALA A 53 -2.12 9.86 -10.79
N GLU A 54 -2.48 9.84 -9.50
CA GLU A 54 -3.39 8.85 -8.93
C GLU A 54 -4.78 8.96 -9.55
N ALA A 55 -5.33 10.17 -9.69
CA ALA A 55 -6.65 10.38 -10.28
C ALA A 55 -6.71 9.94 -11.76
N LYS A 56 -5.65 10.18 -12.54
CA LYS A 56 -5.55 9.75 -13.95
C LYS A 56 -5.50 8.22 -14.12
N ASN A 57 -5.06 7.50 -13.09
CA ASN A 57 -4.97 6.03 -13.12
C ASN A 57 -6.28 5.34 -12.70
N ILE A 58 -7.31 6.11 -12.33
CA ILE A 58 -8.64 5.58 -12.02
C ILE A 58 -9.33 5.25 -13.36
N ASN A 59 -9.76 4.00 -13.52
CA ASN A 59 -10.68 3.63 -14.60
C ASN A 59 -12.11 4.01 -14.16
N PRO A 60 -12.74 5.05 -14.75
CA PRO A 60 -14.05 5.52 -14.31
C PRO A 60 -15.20 4.56 -14.63
N GLU A 61 -15.03 3.62 -15.57
CA GLU A 61 -16.03 2.59 -15.87
C GLU A 61 -16.08 1.51 -14.79
N ARG A 62 -14.99 1.36 -14.04
CA ARG A 62 -14.84 0.33 -13.00
C ARG A 62 -14.93 0.90 -11.59
N LEU A 63 -14.26 2.03 -11.35
CA LEU A 63 -14.04 2.59 -10.03
C LEU A 63 -14.80 3.91 -9.90
N LYS A 64 -15.71 3.99 -8.92
CA LYS A 64 -16.35 5.23 -8.54
C LYS A 64 -15.74 5.74 -7.23
N LEU A 65 -15.04 6.87 -7.32
CA LEU A 65 -14.30 7.45 -6.21
C LEU A 65 -15.24 7.90 -5.09
N ILE A 66 -14.96 7.45 -3.87
CA ILE A 66 -15.63 7.88 -2.63
C ILE A 66 -14.74 8.90 -1.90
N LYS A 67 -13.45 8.61 -1.82
CA LYS A 67 -12.46 9.41 -1.09
C LYS A 67 -11.14 9.47 -1.85
N HIS A 68 -10.51 10.64 -1.86
CA HIS A 68 -9.14 10.83 -2.33
C HIS A 68 -8.48 12.04 -1.66
N GLU A 69 -7.72 11.74 -0.62
CA GLU A 69 -6.89 12.72 0.09
C GLU A 69 -5.42 12.41 -0.17
N VAL A 70 -4.64 13.46 -0.39
CA VAL A 70 -3.17 13.38 -0.53
C VAL A 70 -2.59 14.48 0.32
N VAL A 71 -1.71 14.13 1.25
CA VAL A 71 -1.07 15.06 2.18
C VAL A 71 0.44 14.83 2.20
N THR A 72 1.20 15.86 2.58
CA THR A 72 2.65 15.73 2.78
C THR A 72 2.96 14.76 3.92
N TYR A 73 4.12 14.10 3.84
CA TYR A 73 4.59 13.16 4.86
C TYR A 73 6.11 13.35 5.11
N PRO A 74 6.50 14.23 6.05
CA PRO A 74 7.87 14.73 6.15
C PRO A 74 8.90 13.78 6.79
N ASN A 75 8.51 12.58 7.22
CA ASN A 75 9.33 11.75 8.13
C ASN A 75 10.27 10.75 7.44
N LYS A 76 10.58 10.92 6.15
CA LYS A 76 11.30 9.90 5.35
C LYS A 76 12.60 10.37 4.71
N GLY A 77 13.12 11.53 5.11
CA GLY A 77 14.39 12.07 4.59
C GLY A 77 14.36 12.46 3.11
N THR A 78 13.18 12.45 2.49
CA THR A 78 12.90 12.84 1.11
C THR A 78 11.48 13.38 1.01
N ASP A 79 11.12 13.93 -0.15
CA ASP A 79 9.78 14.42 -0.43
C ASP A 79 8.82 13.23 -0.52
N CYS A 80 7.91 13.09 0.45
CA CYS A 80 6.91 12.03 0.49
C CYS A 80 5.49 12.58 0.69
N THR A 81 4.51 11.82 0.21
CA THR A 81 3.09 12.03 0.46
C THR A 81 2.43 10.76 0.96
N LYS A 82 1.34 10.94 1.69
CA LYS A 82 0.43 9.88 2.09
C LYS A 82 -0.91 10.10 1.41
N SER A 83 -1.38 9.11 0.68
CA SER A 83 -2.66 9.13 -0.02
C SER A 83 -3.64 8.16 0.63
N HIS A 84 -4.85 8.63 0.96
CA HIS A 84 -5.96 7.78 1.39
C HIS A 84 -7.04 7.80 0.31
N MET A 85 -7.23 6.66 -0.33
CA MET A 85 -8.18 6.48 -1.43
C MET A 85 -9.21 5.41 -1.07
N ALA A 86 -10.48 5.70 -1.35
CA ALA A 86 -11.56 4.71 -1.31
C ALA A 86 -12.42 4.85 -2.56
N ALA A 87 -12.78 3.73 -3.17
CA ALA A 87 -13.65 3.69 -4.34
C ALA A 87 -14.56 2.46 -4.32
N GLU A 88 -15.78 2.61 -4.83
CA GLU A 88 -16.62 1.48 -5.21
C GLU A 88 -15.97 0.74 -6.40
N ASP A 89 -15.74 -0.57 -6.29
CA ASP A 89 -15.19 -1.42 -7.36
C ASP A 89 -16.29 -2.27 -7.99
N HIS A 90 -16.82 -1.78 -9.11
CA HIS A 90 -17.92 -2.40 -9.84
C HIS A 90 -17.51 -3.68 -10.59
N ALA A 91 -16.20 -3.95 -10.73
CA ALA A 91 -15.68 -5.14 -11.40
C ALA A 91 -14.88 -6.06 -10.45
N ALA A 92 -15.01 -5.89 -9.13
CA ALA A 92 -14.37 -6.79 -8.16
C ALA A 92 -14.89 -8.22 -8.31
N ALA A 93 -13.97 -9.19 -8.28
CA ALA A 93 -14.33 -10.61 -8.20
C ALA A 93 -15.00 -10.88 -6.83
N LYS A 94 -16.17 -11.53 -6.86
CA LYS A 94 -17.02 -11.74 -5.68
C LYS A 94 -16.97 -13.19 -5.25
N LYS A 95 -17.13 -13.43 -3.94
CA LYS A 95 -17.37 -14.79 -3.43
C LYS A 95 -18.73 -15.29 -3.94
N VAL A 96 -18.82 -16.59 -4.22
CA VAL A 96 -20.07 -17.21 -4.69
C VAL A 96 -21.21 -16.89 -3.71
N GLY A 97 -22.37 -16.49 -4.25
CA GLY A 97 -23.56 -16.14 -3.47
C GLY A 97 -23.55 -14.76 -2.80
N LYS A 98 -22.45 -13.99 -2.90
CA LYS A 98 -22.41 -12.60 -2.43
C LYS A 98 -22.72 -11.62 -3.56
N THR A 99 -23.76 -10.81 -3.35
CA THR A 99 -24.15 -9.71 -4.23
C THR A 99 -23.67 -8.37 -3.67
N GLY A 100 -23.84 -7.28 -4.42
CA GLY A 100 -23.42 -5.94 -3.99
C GLY A 100 -22.06 -5.50 -4.54
N VAL A 101 -21.75 -4.23 -4.33
CA VAL A 101 -20.51 -3.58 -4.76
C VAL A 101 -19.51 -3.65 -3.61
N MET A 102 -18.26 -3.99 -3.90
CA MET A 102 -17.19 -3.96 -2.90
C MET A 102 -16.53 -2.58 -2.92
N VAL A 103 -16.05 -2.13 -1.77
CA VAL A 103 -15.19 -0.95 -1.67
C VAL A 103 -13.74 -1.41 -1.71
N GLN A 104 -12.94 -0.79 -2.57
CA GLN A 104 -11.49 -0.85 -2.51
C GLN A 104 -10.99 0.37 -1.72
N GLU A 105 -10.32 0.13 -0.60
CA GLU A 105 -9.67 1.18 0.20
C GLU A 105 -8.16 0.94 0.22
N ALA A 106 -7.41 1.99 0.03
CA ALA A 106 -5.95 1.97 -0.04
C ALA A 106 -5.35 3.14 0.72
N LEU A 107 -4.25 2.84 1.40
CA LEU A 107 -3.31 3.82 1.92
C LEU A 107 -2.02 3.68 1.13
N MET A 108 -1.49 4.78 0.61
CA MET A 108 -0.30 4.76 -0.23
C MET A 108 0.73 5.75 0.30
N LEU A 109 1.99 5.32 0.36
CA LEU A 109 3.15 6.16 0.58
C LEU A 109 3.81 6.39 -0.78
N THR A 110 3.90 7.65 -1.21
CA THR A 110 4.60 8.00 -2.44
C THR A 110 5.78 8.90 -2.12
N CYS A 111 6.99 8.50 -2.49
CA CYS A 111 8.22 9.23 -2.20
C CYS A 111 9.03 9.48 -3.47
N ALA A 112 9.64 10.66 -3.58
CA ALA A 112 10.72 10.88 -4.54
C ALA A 112 11.96 10.10 -4.11
N HIS A 113 12.63 9.45 -5.05
CA HIS A 113 13.86 8.71 -4.76
C HIS A 113 14.96 9.70 -4.31
N PRO A 114 15.67 9.44 -3.20
CA PRO A 114 16.58 10.41 -2.58
C PRO A 114 17.75 10.83 -3.48
N LYS A 115 18.21 9.93 -4.35
CA LYS A 115 19.34 10.16 -5.28
C LYS A 115 18.92 10.55 -6.70
N ASP A 116 17.64 10.43 -7.02
CA ASP A 116 17.11 10.74 -8.35
C ASP A 116 15.66 11.23 -8.24
N LYS A 117 15.48 12.55 -8.22
CA LYS A 117 14.15 13.18 -8.13
C LYS A 117 13.28 12.95 -9.37
N GLY A 118 13.80 12.35 -10.44
CA GLY A 118 13.03 11.89 -11.60
C GLY A 118 12.36 10.52 -11.40
N VAL A 119 12.65 9.84 -10.28
CA VAL A 119 12.08 8.53 -9.93
C VAL A 119 11.18 8.67 -8.70
N GLY A 120 9.96 8.16 -8.80
CA GLY A 120 9.03 8.03 -7.70
C GLY A 120 8.89 6.57 -7.27
N VAL A 121 8.75 6.35 -5.97
CA VAL A 121 8.42 5.08 -5.36
C VAL A 121 7.02 5.20 -4.76
N ASN A 122 6.10 4.32 -5.13
CA ASN A 122 4.78 4.23 -4.51
C ASN A 122 4.61 2.86 -3.86
N VAL A 123 4.32 2.86 -2.56
CA VAL A 123 4.01 1.67 -1.78
C VAL A 123 2.58 1.77 -1.30
N GLY A 124 1.73 0.83 -1.71
CA GLY A 124 0.32 0.78 -1.35
C GLY A 124 0.01 -0.39 -0.44
N TYR A 125 -0.78 -0.15 0.60
CA TYR A 125 -1.46 -1.16 1.40
C TYR A 125 -2.96 -1.02 1.14
N SER A 126 -3.61 -2.10 0.71
CA SER A 126 -5.01 -2.03 0.30
C SER A 126 -5.78 -3.27 0.71
N HIS A 127 -7.11 -3.12 0.73
CA HIS A 127 -8.03 -4.23 0.88
C HIS A 127 -9.32 -3.97 0.10
N ARG A 128 -10.11 -5.03 -0.05
CA ARG A 128 -11.47 -4.94 -0.58
C ARG A 128 -12.43 -5.52 0.44
N TYR A 129 -13.52 -4.82 0.69
CA TYR A 129 -14.55 -5.22 1.64
C TYR A 129 -15.95 -4.91 1.11
N TYR A 130 -16.96 -5.61 1.61
CA TYR A 130 -18.34 -5.15 1.47
C TYR A 130 -18.62 -4.05 2.51
N PRO A 131 -19.45 -3.04 2.23
CA PRO A 131 -19.61 -1.87 3.11
C PRO A 131 -19.87 -2.19 4.60
N GLU A 132 -20.60 -3.27 4.88
CA GLU A 132 -20.90 -3.75 6.23
C GLU A 132 -19.73 -4.46 6.94
N GLN A 133 -18.63 -4.71 6.22
CA GLN A 133 -17.46 -5.47 6.65
C GLN A 133 -16.18 -4.61 6.64
N ARG A 134 -16.32 -3.29 6.73
CA ARG A 134 -15.15 -2.41 6.80
C ARG A 134 -14.32 -2.72 8.04
N ASP A 135 -13.03 -3.02 7.85
CA ASP A 135 -12.08 -3.18 8.96
C ASP A 135 -11.87 -1.83 9.67
N PRO A 136 -12.29 -1.67 10.94
CA PRO A 136 -12.09 -0.43 11.68
C PRO A 136 -10.61 -0.13 11.97
N MET A 137 -9.74 -1.16 11.96
CA MET A 137 -8.30 -1.03 12.19
C MET A 137 -7.49 -0.82 10.91
N PHE A 138 -8.15 -0.73 9.75
CA PHE A 138 -7.45 -0.63 8.46
C PHE A 138 -6.38 0.47 8.45
N LEU A 139 -6.75 1.68 8.89
CA LEU A 139 -5.84 2.83 8.87
C LEU A 139 -4.63 2.65 9.79
N GLU A 140 -4.83 2.03 10.95
CA GLU A 140 -3.75 1.74 11.91
C GLU A 140 -2.78 0.71 11.33
N LYS A 141 -3.31 -0.44 10.86
CA LYS A 141 -2.51 -1.50 10.23
C LYS A 141 -1.73 -0.99 9.02
N ALA A 142 -2.41 -0.28 8.13
CA ALA A 142 -1.81 0.27 6.92
C ALA A 142 -0.74 1.32 7.25
N THR A 143 -0.98 2.17 8.25
CA THR A 143 0.01 3.16 8.70
C THR A 143 1.24 2.47 9.29
N SER A 144 1.07 1.47 10.15
CA SER A 144 2.18 0.71 10.72
C SER A 144 3.06 0.07 9.64
N VAL A 145 2.46 -0.49 8.58
CA VAL A 145 3.22 -1.10 7.47
C VAL A 145 3.96 -0.04 6.65
N LEU A 146 3.30 1.09 6.32
CA LEU A 146 3.93 2.13 5.51
C LEU A 146 5.00 2.91 6.28
N ASP A 147 4.81 3.09 7.59
CA ASP A 147 5.77 3.75 8.46
C ASP A 147 7.05 2.91 8.65
N SER A 148 7.00 1.58 8.48
CA SER A 148 8.20 0.74 8.52
C SER A 148 9.00 0.72 7.22
N VAL A 149 8.52 1.38 6.14
CA VAL A 149 9.24 1.41 4.85
C VAL A 149 10.30 2.50 4.87
N GLU A 150 11.53 2.14 4.52
CA GLU A 150 12.68 3.05 4.47
C GLU A 150 13.54 2.78 3.23
N PHE A 151 14.27 3.79 2.78
CA PHE A 151 15.30 3.61 1.76
C PHE A 151 16.55 3.02 2.43
N ALA A 152 16.97 1.83 1.99
CA ALA A 152 18.12 1.13 2.60
C ALA A 152 19.46 1.84 2.35
N ASP A 153 19.58 2.55 1.22
CA ASP A 153 20.81 3.25 0.81
C ASP A 153 20.54 4.75 0.62
N LEU A 154 20.44 5.50 1.72
CA LEU A 154 20.44 6.97 1.71
C LEU A 154 21.84 7.52 1.49
#